data_AF-X1D1M5-F1
#
_entry.id   AF-X1D1M5-F1
#
_cell.length_a   1.000
_cell.length_b   1.000
_cell.length_c   1.000
_cell.angle_alpha   90.00
_cell.angle_beta   90.00
_cell.angle_gamma   90.00
#
_symmetry.space_group_name_H-M   'P 1'
#
loop_
_entity.id
_entity.type
_entity.pdbx_description
1 polymer ?
#
loop_
_entity_poly.entity_id
_entity_poly.type
_entity_poly.pdbx_seq_one_letter_code
_entity_poly.pdbx_strand_id
1 'polypeptide(L)'
;MIYRCAKDAKIVDLCHTIQPQSIIEGSWILKNNYKYFPKGATFCCVVDPSVGTKRKAIVVKTKNYYFVGPDNGLMWEALAEQKIIEIRKIKASADASGTFHGRDVFAKAAAQIEKGKFEGTGDKTEMIEKLELYRNDREGIVVRIDRFGNIITNLARQGKNKYP
;
A
#
# COMPACT_ATOMS: atom_id res chain seq x y z
N MET A 1 -2.55 -17.35 -3.81
CA MET A 1 -1.08 -17.52 -3.72
C MET A 1 -0.56 -17.49 -2.30
N ILE A 2 -0.93 -16.52 -1.45
CA ILE A 2 -0.44 -16.41 -0.07
C ILE A 2 -0.56 -17.74 0.70
N TYR A 3 -1.76 -18.34 0.77
CA TYR A 3 -1.97 -19.63 1.44
C TYR A 3 -1.13 -20.80 0.89
N ARG A 4 -0.83 -20.79 -0.41
CA ARG A 4 0.06 -21.81 -1.02
C ARG A 4 1.48 -21.70 -0.46
N CYS A 5 1.91 -20.48 -0.15
CA CYS A 5 3.26 -20.19 0.35
C CYS A 5 3.33 -20.16 1.88
N ALA A 6 2.29 -19.73 2.59
CA ALA A 6 2.19 -19.62 4.05
C ALA A 6 0.79 -20.10 4.49
N LYS A 7 0.70 -21.38 4.89
CA LYS A 7 -0.58 -22.06 5.12
C LYS A 7 -1.37 -21.48 6.30
N ASP A 8 -0.67 -21.02 7.33
CA ASP A 8 -1.27 -20.55 8.58
C ASP A 8 -1.52 -19.02 8.58
N ALA A 9 -1.32 -18.35 7.44
CA ALA A 9 -1.48 -16.91 7.32
C ALA A 9 -2.94 -16.50 7.59
N LYS A 10 -3.14 -15.48 8.43
CA LYS A 10 -4.45 -14.84 8.59
C LYS A 10 -4.58 -13.72 7.57
N ILE A 11 -5.46 -13.89 6.59
CA ILE A 11 -5.69 -12.90 5.54
C ILE A 11 -6.97 -12.15 5.84
N VAL A 12 -6.88 -10.82 5.83
CA VAL A 12 -8.01 -9.90 5.98
C VAL A 12 -8.01 -8.97 4.77
N ASP A 13 -9.12 -8.92 4.06
CA ASP A 13 -9.30 -7.99 2.96
C ASP A 13 -9.57 -6.59 3.51
N LEU A 14 -8.64 -5.66 3.26
CA LEU A 14 -8.83 -4.26 3.61
C LEU A 14 -9.85 -3.59 2.68
N CYS A 15 -9.64 -3.71 1.37
CA CYS A 15 -10.51 -3.15 0.34
C CYS A 15 -10.13 -3.73 -1.03
N HIS A 16 -11.15 -4.10 -1.83
CA HIS A 16 -11.00 -4.46 -3.26
C HIS A 16 -11.90 -3.61 -4.17
N THR A 17 -12.47 -2.52 -3.64
CA THR A 17 -13.41 -1.65 -4.36
C THR A 17 -12.81 -0.28 -4.68
N ILE A 18 -11.48 -0.17 -4.68
CA ILE A 18 -10.77 1.04 -5.13
C ILE A 18 -11.12 1.25 -6.60
N GLN A 19 -11.35 2.50 -7.01
CA GLN A 19 -11.55 2.82 -8.42
C GLN A 19 -10.37 2.29 -9.24
N PRO A 20 -10.63 1.67 -10.41
CA PRO A 20 -9.56 1.14 -11.26
C PRO A 20 -8.46 2.17 -11.45
N GLN A 21 -7.22 1.76 -11.20
CA GLN A 21 -6.01 2.56 -11.39
C GLN A 21 -5.84 3.77 -10.44
N SER A 22 -6.78 4.03 -9.52
CA SER A 22 -6.71 5.20 -8.61
C SER A 22 -5.70 5.00 -7.48
N ILE A 23 -4.45 5.40 -7.72
CA ILE A 23 -3.39 5.39 -6.70
C ILE A 23 -3.75 6.33 -5.54
N ILE A 24 -4.39 7.47 -5.84
CA ILE A 24 -4.84 8.46 -4.85
C ILE A 24 -5.84 7.83 -3.86
N GLU A 25 -6.90 7.18 -4.36
CA GLU A 25 -7.90 6.56 -3.51
C GLU A 25 -7.30 5.40 -2.69
N GLY A 26 -6.49 4.56 -3.33
CA GLY A 26 -5.79 3.46 -2.65
C GLY A 26 -4.88 3.96 -1.52
N SER A 27 -4.11 5.02 -1.78
CA SER A 27 -3.20 5.64 -0.80
C SER A 27 -3.98 6.22 0.39
N TRP A 28 -5.06 6.95 0.10
CA TRP A 28 -5.92 7.52 1.13
C TRP A 28 -6.62 6.44 1.98
N ILE A 29 -7.14 5.38 1.37
CA ILE A 29 -7.76 4.27 2.12
C ILE A 29 -6.73 3.56 2.99
N LEU A 30 -5.55 3.23 2.46
CA LEU A 30 -4.49 2.59 3.25
C LEU A 30 -4.11 3.45 4.46
N LYS A 31 -3.81 4.74 4.22
CA LYS A 31 -3.44 5.73 5.24
C LYS A 31 -4.42 5.80 6.41
N ASN A 32 -5.73 5.82 6.11
CA ASN A 32 -6.75 5.98 7.13
C ASN A 32 -7.09 4.70 7.90
N ASN A 33 -6.66 3.52 7.43
CA ASN A 33 -7.10 2.24 7.99
C ASN A 33 -5.99 1.35 8.54
N TYR A 34 -4.73 1.52 8.14
CA TYR A 34 -3.66 0.60 8.55
C TYR A 34 -3.47 0.51 10.08
N LYS A 35 -3.75 1.59 10.81
CA LYS A 35 -3.60 1.65 12.28
C LYS A 35 -4.56 0.74 13.05
N TYR A 36 -5.66 0.30 12.43
CA TYR A 36 -6.61 -0.63 13.07
C TYR A 36 -6.13 -2.09 13.08
N PHE A 37 -5.02 -2.38 12.39
CA PHE A 37 -4.44 -3.72 12.34
C PHE A 37 -3.36 -3.89 13.41
N PRO A 38 -3.14 -5.14 13.88
CA PRO A 38 -2.11 -5.41 14.88
C PRO A 38 -0.72 -5.07 14.36
N LYS A 39 0.16 -4.67 15.27
CA LYS A 39 1.60 -4.53 14.97
C LYS A 39 2.15 -5.86 14.47
N GLY A 40 3.05 -5.79 13.49
CA GLY A 40 3.58 -6.94 12.75
C GLY A 40 2.80 -7.25 11.47
N ALA A 41 1.62 -6.66 11.26
CA ALA A 41 0.83 -6.91 10.04
C ALA A 41 1.58 -6.54 8.76
N THR A 42 1.37 -7.35 7.71
CA THR A 42 1.87 -7.13 6.36
C THR A 42 0.74 -6.65 5.46
N PHE A 43 0.86 -5.43 4.93
CA PHE A 43 -0.09 -4.86 3.98
C PHE A 43 0.36 -5.14 2.55
N CYS A 44 -0.33 -6.04 1.86
CA CYS A 44 -0.16 -6.27 0.42
C CYS A 44 -1.06 -5.29 -0.36
N CYS A 45 -0.48 -4.19 -0.85
CA CYS A 45 -1.19 -3.07 -1.46
C CYS A 45 -1.00 -3.09 -2.98
N VAL A 46 -2.07 -3.25 -3.75
CA VAL A 46 -1.98 -3.36 -5.21
C VAL A 46 -3.00 -2.47 -5.90
N VAL A 47 -2.53 -1.30 -6.32
CA VAL A 47 -3.13 -0.48 -7.38
C VAL A 47 -2.00 -0.14 -8.33
N ASP A 48 -1.94 -0.82 -9.47
CA ASP A 48 -0.74 -0.89 -10.31
C ASP A 48 -1.05 -0.62 -11.79
N PRO A 49 -1.34 0.65 -12.17
CA PRO A 49 -1.64 1.01 -13.56
C PRO A 49 -0.48 0.73 -14.52
N SER A 50 0.75 0.70 -13.98
CA SER A 50 1.99 0.53 -14.73
C SER A 50 2.62 -0.86 -14.52
N VAL A 51 1.80 -1.88 -14.23
CA VAL A 51 2.24 -3.28 -14.15
C VAL A 51 2.99 -3.68 -15.43
N GLY A 52 4.05 -4.50 -15.27
CA GLY A 52 4.88 -4.94 -16.40
C GLY A 52 5.84 -3.88 -16.96
N THR A 53 5.81 -2.64 -16.45
CA THR A 53 6.74 -1.57 -16.87
C THR A 53 7.99 -1.50 -15.99
N LYS A 54 8.73 -0.38 -16.06
CA LYS A 54 9.97 -0.13 -15.30
C LYS A 54 9.77 0.13 -13.80
N ARG A 55 8.53 0.32 -13.34
CA ARG A 55 8.22 0.61 -11.92
C ARG A 55 8.73 -0.50 -11.00
N LYS A 56 9.34 -0.15 -9.88
CA LYS A 56 9.91 -1.16 -8.96
C LYS A 56 8.79 -1.90 -8.22
N ALA A 57 9.05 -3.14 -7.85
CA ALA A 57 8.27 -3.86 -6.84
C ALA A 57 9.03 -3.74 -5.52
N ILE A 58 8.38 -3.32 -4.43
CA ILE A 58 9.08 -3.05 -3.17
C ILE A 58 8.40 -3.68 -1.96
N VAL A 59 9.22 -3.96 -0.95
CA VAL A 59 8.79 -4.21 0.43
C VAL A 59 9.41 -3.14 1.32
N VAL A 60 8.62 -2.60 2.24
CA VAL A 60 9.08 -1.65 3.25
C VAL A 60 8.81 -2.25 4.64
N LYS A 61 9.86 -2.41 5.44
CA LYS A 61 9.79 -2.73 6.86
C LYS A 61 9.81 -1.43 7.65
N THR A 62 8.82 -1.24 8.50
CA THR A 62 8.76 -0.14 9.47
C THR A 62 8.89 -0.69 10.88
N LYS A 63 8.94 0.20 11.88
CA LYS A 63 8.93 -0.19 13.30
C LYS A 63 7.76 -1.11 13.67
N ASN A 64 6.59 -0.91 13.05
CA ASN A 64 5.36 -1.58 13.48
C ASN A 64 4.74 -2.48 12.40
N TYR A 65 5.05 -2.31 11.13
CA TYR A 65 4.32 -2.93 10.01
C TYR A 65 5.25 -3.23 8.82
N TYR A 66 4.76 -4.07 7.92
CA TYR A 66 5.36 -4.30 6.60
C TYR A 66 4.40 -3.84 5.51
N PHE A 67 4.94 -3.28 4.43
CA PHE A 67 4.16 -2.86 3.26
C PHE A 67 4.78 -3.46 2.01
N VAL A 68 3.95 -4.06 1.15
CA VAL A 68 4.37 -4.73 -0.08
C VAL A 68 3.52 -4.18 -1.23
N GLY A 69 4.15 -3.74 -2.32
CA GLY A 69 3.40 -3.21 -3.45
C GLY A 69 4.24 -2.58 -4.55
N PRO A 70 3.59 -1.97 -5.55
CA PRO A 70 4.27 -1.20 -6.59
C PRO A 70 4.88 0.07 -5.99
N ASP A 71 6.08 0.42 -6.45
CA ASP A 71 6.74 1.68 -6.14
C ASP A 71 6.19 2.79 -7.04
N ASN A 72 4.99 3.27 -6.71
CA ASN A 72 4.26 4.28 -7.46
C ASN A 72 3.60 5.34 -6.56
N GLY A 73 4.05 5.42 -5.30
CA GLY A 73 3.50 6.32 -4.29
C GLY A 73 2.27 5.82 -3.53
N LEU A 74 1.66 4.69 -3.93
CA LEU A 74 0.48 4.11 -3.27
C LEU A 74 0.63 3.97 -1.74
N MET A 75 1.82 3.62 -1.27
CA MET A 75 2.09 3.36 0.15
C MET A 75 2.61 4.60 0.90
N TRP A 76 2.95 5.69 0.21
CA TRP A 76 3.73 6.79 0.79
C TRP A 76 3.02 7.48 1.94
N GLU A 77 1.74 7.84 1.79
CA GLU A 77 0.98 8.50 2.85
C GLU A 77 1.03 7.70 4.16
N ALA A 78 0.83 6.38 4.10
CA ALA A 78 0.91 5.52 5.29
C ALA A 78 2.34 5.44 5.85
N LEU A 79 3.33 5.31 4.98
CA LEU A 79 4.75 5.22 5.35
C LEU A 79 5.29 6.51 5.97
N ALA A 80 4.81 7.68 5.53
CA ALA A 80 5.24 8.98 6.04
C ALA A 80 4.94 9.19 7.54
N GLU A 81 4.00 8.41 8.11
CA GLU A 81 3.70 8.39 9.55
C GLU A 81 4.49 7.34 10.34
N GLN A 82 5.36 6.57 9.67
CA GLN A 82 6.06 5.45 10.25
C GLN A 82 7.56 5.68 10.27
N LYS A 83 8.23 5.07 11.27
CA LYS A 83 9.68 4.93 11.25
C LYS A 83 10.06 3.80 10.30
N ILE A 84 10.52 4.13 9.10
CA ILE A 84 11.07 3.17 8.13
C ILE A 84 12.38 2.58 8.70
N ILE A 85 12.49 1.26 8.67
CA ILE A 85 13.69 0.51 9.07
C ILE A 85 14.49 0.12 7.84
N GLU A 86 13.83 -0.44 6.82
CA GLU A 86 14.50 -0.96 5.63
C GLU A 86 13.53 -1.03 4.45
N ILE A 87 14.02 -0.71 3.26
CA ILE A 87 13.29 -0.86 1.99
C ILE A 87 14.06 -1.87 1.14
N ARG A 88 13.33 -2.78 0.48
CA ARG A 88 13.89 -3.76 -0.44
C ARG A 88 13.16 -3.74 -1.78
N LYS A 89 13.92 -3.80 -2.87
CA LYS A 89 13.42 -4.04 -4.22
C LYS A 89 13.22 -5.54 -4.41
N ILE A 90 11.97 -5.95 -4.64
CA ILE A 90 11.60 -7.34 -4.89
C ILE A 90 12.17 -7.80 -6.23
N LYS A 91 12.77 -9.00 -6.23
CA LYS A 91 13.15 -9.70 -7.46
C LYS A 91 11.95 -10.51 -7.95
N ALA A 92 11.31 -10.04 -9.02
CA ALA A 92 10.28 -10.83 -9.70
C ALA A 92 10.92 -12.10 -10.29
N SER A 93 10.22 -13.23 -10.19
CA SER A 93 10.67 -14.47 -10.82
C SER A 93 10.53 -14.37 -12.34
N ALA A 94 11.37 -15.08 -13.09
CA ALA A 94 11.38 -15.03 -14.56
C ALA A 94 10.05 -15.50 -15.19
N ASP A 95 9.28 -16.31 -14.47
CA ASP A 95 7.95 -16.81 -14.85
C ASP A 95 6.79 -15.88 -14.42
N ALA A 96 7.08 -14.73 -13.82
CA ALA A 96 6.04 -13.81 -13.37
C ALA A 96 5.27 -13.22 -14.57
N SER A 97 3.93 -13.19 -14.46
CA SER A 97 3.09 -12.59 -15.49
C SER A 97 3.35 -11.08 -15.60
N GLY A 98 3.57 -10.58 -16.83
CA GLY A 98 3.72 -9.16 -17.11
C GLY A 98 2.47 -8.31 -16.81
N THR A 99 1.30 -8.92 -16.58
CA THR A 99 0.04 -8.20 -16.34
C THR A 99 -0.55 -8.42 -14.94
N PHE A 100 0.02 -9.31 -14.12
CA PHE A 100 -0.55 -9.61 -12.80
C PHE A 100 0.49 -9.82 -11.68
N HIS A 101 1.34 -8.82 -11.46
CA HIS A 101 2.32 -8.82 -10.36
C HIS A 101 1.70 -8.91 -8.95
N GLY A 102 0.43 -8.53 -8.78
CA GLY A 102 -0.35 -8.79 -7.55
C GLY A 102 -0.26 -10.24 -7.08
N ARG A 103 -0.52 -11.18 -7.98
CA ARG A 103 -0.49 -12.61 -7.70
C ARG A 103 0.93 -13.17 -7.66
N ASP A 104 1.75 -12.78 -8.63
CA ASP A 104 3.00 -13.50 -8.92
C ASP A 104 4.22 -12.92 -8.19
N VAL A 105 4.15 -11.66 -7.74
CA VAL A 105 5.26 -10.96 -7.08
C VAL A 105 4.86 -10.56 -5.66
N PHE A 106 3.81 -9.74 -5.51
CA PHE A 106 3.45 -9.14 -4.22
C PHE A 106 2.89 -10.17 -3.23
N ALA A 107 1.99 -11.04 -3.65
CA ALA A 107 1.47 -12.11 -2.79
C ALA A 107 2.56 -13.10 -2.33
N LYS A 108 3.56 -13.40 -3.19
CA LYS A 108 4.69 -14.26 -2.80
C LYS A 108 5.58 -13.55 -1.77
N ALA A 109 5.89 -12.28 -1.96
CA ALA A 109 6.68 -11.49 -1.02
C ALA A 109 5.97 -11.34 0.34
N ALA A 110 4.66 -11.05 0.35
CA ALA A 110 3.87 -11.00 1.59
C ALA A 110 3.93 -12.33 2.36
N ALA A 111 3.82 -13.46 1.66
CA ALA A 111 3.94 -14.78 2.30
C ALA A 111 5.35 -15.10 2.82
N GLN A 112 6.41 -14.55 2.22
CA GLN A 112 7.77 -14.69 2.74
C GLN A 112 7.94 -13.91 4.05
N ILE A 113 7.37 -12.71 4.13
CA ILE A 113 7.42 -11.88 5.34
C ILE A 113 6.67 -12.56 6.49
N GLU A 114 5.50 -13.14 6.22
CA GLU A 114 4.74 -13.93 7.20
C GLU A 114 5.55 -15.10 7.76
N LYS A 115 6.46 -15.65 6.96
CA LYS A 115 7.39 -16.71 7.37
C LYS A 115 8.68 -16.21 8.05
N GLY A 116 8.76 -14.91 8.36
CA GLY A 116 9.95 -14.29 8.95
C GLY A 116 11.13 -14.15 7.99
N LYS A 117 10.91 -14.21 6.68
CA LYS A 117 11.97 -14.18 5.65
C LYS A 117 12.04 -12.84 4.91
N PHE A 118 11.95 -11.73 5.63
CA PHE A 118 11.99 -10.37 5.05
C PHE A 118 13.28 -10.14 4.25
N GLU A 119 14.42 -10.58 4.76
CA GLU A 119 15.71 -10.39 4.12
C GLU A 119 15.83 -11.13 2.77
N GLY A 120 14.98 -12.14 2.55
CA GLY A 120 14.92 -12.91 1.31
C GLY A 120 14.03 -12.29 0.23
N THR A 121 13.31 -11.20 0.50
CA THR A 121 12.34 -10.66 -0.47
C THR A 121 13.00 -9.92 -1.65
N GLY A 122 14.27 -9.54 -1.52
CA GLY A 122 15.02 -8.83 -2.57
C GLY A 122 16.18 -8.01 -2.03
N ASP A 123 16.73 -7.11 -2.84
CA ASP A 123 17.93 -6.33 -2.48
C ASP A 123 17.55 -5.04 -1.74
N LYS A 124 18.39 -4.57 -0.81
CA LYS A 124 18.19 -3.30 -0.12
C LYS A 124 18.20 -2.12 -1.12
N THR A 125 17.39 -1.11 -0.85
CA THR A 125 17.38 0.16 -1.61
C THR A 125 16.96 1.30 -0.69
N GLU A 126 17.27 2.53 -1.08
CA GLU A 126 16.91 3.74 -0.32
C GLU A 126 15.81 4.57 -1.01
N MET A 127 15.55 4.29 -2.30
CA MET A 127 14.60 5.06 -3.10
C MET A 127 13.21 4.47 -3.00
N ILE A 128 12.24 5.35 -2.77
CA ILE A 128 10.80 5.08 -2.84
C ILE A 128 10.09 6.29 -3.45
N GLU A 129 9.12 6.04 -4.31
CA GLU A 129 8.27 7.06 -4.90
C GLU A 129 7.36 7.69 -3.82
N LYS A 130 7.35 9.02 -3.77
CA LYS A 130 6.59 9.79 -2.79
C LYS A 130 5.40 10.45 -3.47
N LEU A 131 4.20 9.98 -3.16
CA LEU A 131 2.95 10.64 -3.56
C LEU A 131 2.30 11.25 -2.31
N GLU A 132 2.44 12.56 -2.17
CA GLU A 132 1.78 13.33 -1.13
C GLU A 132 0.47 13.89 -1.67
N LEU A 133 -0.63 13.64 -0.95
CA LEU A 133 -1.93 14.13 -1.36
C LEU A 133 -2.06 15.61 -1.00
N TYR A 134 -2.28 16.47 -2.01
CA TYR A 134 -2.38 17.92 -1.81
C TYR A 134 -3.40 18.27 -0.73
N ARG A 135 -2.96 19.06 0.26
CA ARG A 135 -3.79 19.60 1.33
C ARG A 135 -3.14 20.86 1.90
N ASN A 136 -3.89 21.95 1.94
CA ASN A 136 -3.48 23.23 2.50
C ASN A 136 -4.63 23.83 3.33
N ASP A 137 -4.55 23.73 4.66
CA ASP A 137 -5.63 24.12 5.58
C ASP A 137 -7.02 23.54 5.22
N ARG A 138 -7.92 24.34 4.61
CA ARG A 138 -9.25 23.94 4.15
C ARG A 138 -9.32 23.61 2.66
N GLU A 139 -8.20 23.71 1.94
CA GLU A 139 -8.05 23.30 0.55
C GLU A 139 -7.51 21.87 0.50
N GLY A 140 -8.09 21.06 -0.38
CA GLY A 140 -7.75 19.65 -0.52
C GLY A 140 -8.34 19.10 -1.80
N ILE A 141 -8.29 17.78 -1.94
CA ILE A 141 -8.76 17.08 -3.13
C ILE A 141 -9.99 16.23 -2.81
N VAL A 142 -10.82 16.02 -3.83
CA VAL A 142 -11.79 14.92 -3.83
C VAL A 142 -11.00 13.63 -4.04
N VAL A 143 -11.04 12.73 -3.07
CA VAL A 143 -10.33 11.44 -3.13
C VAL A 143 -11.21 10.34 -3.71
N ARG A 144 -12.53 10.45 -3.54
CA ARG A 144 -13.50 9.45 -3.96
C ARG A 144 -14.88 10.08 -4.08
N ILE A 145 -15.62 9.65 -5.10
CA ILE A 145 -17.08 9.77 -5.13
C ILE A 145 -17.62 8.37 -4.90
N ASP A 146 -18.44 8.19 -3.86
CA ASP A 146 -18.99 6.88 -3.55
C ASP A 146 -20.23 6.56 -4.41
N ARG A 147 -20.72 5.32 -4.30
CA ARG A 147 -21.87 4.85 -5.09
C ARG A 147 -23.19 5.56 -4.78
N PHE A 148 -23.28 6.27 -3.66
CA PHE A 148 -24.46 7.03 -3.26
C PHE A 148 -24.37 8.49 -3.73
N GLY A 149 -23.25 8.89 -4.35
CA GLY A 149 -22.99 10.26 -4.77
C GLY A 149 -22.33 11.13 -3.69
N ASN A 150 -21.88 10.56 -2.57
CA ASN A 150 -21.15 11.35 -1.57
C ASN A 150 -19.78 11.73 -2.11
N ILE A 151 -19.41 13.00 -1.89
CA ILE A 151 -18.08 13.52 -2.22
C ILE A 151 -17.19 13.41 -0.99
N ILE A 152 -16.19 12.54 -1.09
CA ILE A 152 -15.22 12.29 -0.02
C ILE A 152 -13.95 13.06 -0.33
N THR A 153 -13.50 13.88 0.62
CA THR A 153 -12.28 14.69 0.50
C THR A 153 -11.18 14.19 1.45
N ASN A 154 -9.94 14.64 1.24
CA ASN A 154 -8.84 14.38 2.16
C ASN A 154 -8.75 15.39 3.33
N LEU A 155 -9.78 16.24 3.52
CA LEU A 155 -9.81 17.24 4.57
C LEU A 155 -10.07 16.58 5.93
N ALA A 156 -9.29 16.97 6.93
CA ALA A 156 -9.51 16.53 8.30
C ALA A 156 -10.85 17.08 8.83
N ARG A 157 -11.57 16.25 9.58
CA ARG A 157 -12.75 16.68 10.32
C ARG A 157 -12.35 17.75 11.34
N GLN A 158 -13.05 18.87 11.34
CA GLN A 158 -12.94 19.88 12.39
C GLN A 158 -14.12 19.75 13.37
N GLY A 159 -13.99 20.33 14.56
CA GLY A 159 -15.10 20.43 15.50
C GLY A 159 -16.25 21.26 14.89
N LYS A 160 -17.50 20.96 15.25
CA LYS A 160 -18.69 21.64 14.69
C LYS A 160 -18.62 23.17 14.80
N ASN A 161 -17.98 23.68 15.85
CA ASN A 161 -17.85 25.13 16.12
C ASN A 161 -16.86 25.86 15.21
N LYS A 162 -16.21 25.18 14.27
CA LYS A 162 -15.25 25.76 13.32
C LYS A 162 -15.78 25.83 11.87
N TYR A 163 -17.01 25.38 11.66
CA TYR A 163 -17.72 25.59 10.41
C TYR A 163 -18.54 26.89 10.54
N PRO A 164 -18.48 27.81 9.57
CA PRO A 164 -19.26 29.05 9.58
C PRO A 164 -20.76 28.77 9.55
#